data_AF-A0A818QFA2-F1
#
_entry.id   AF-A0A818QFA2-F1
#
_cell.length_a   1.000
_cell.length_b   1.000
_cell.length_c   1.000
_cell.angle_alpha   90.00
_cell.angle_beta   90.00
_cell.angle_gamma   90.00
#
_symmetry.space_group_name_H-M   'P 1'
#
loop_
_entity.id
_entity.type
_entity.pdbx_description
1 polymer ?
#
loop_
_entity_poly.entity_id
_entity_poly.type
_entity_poly.pdbx_seq_one_letter_code
_entity_poly.pdbx_strand_id
1 'polypeptide(L)'
;YYLAQRTRATAIEDFAKELVDYLIKHHSQISAVNVDVDRKSWTNIVTSNNVRHPTAFTQGSNEVQFTNVRRPRHGNFTIASGLRDLK
;
A
#
# COMPACT_ATOMS: atom_id res chain seq x y z
N TYR A 1 8.16 -9.31 -1.50
CA TYR A 1 8.29 -9.22 -2.97
C TYR A 1 7.37 -10.16 -3.75
N TYR A 2 7.28 -11.45 -3.41
CA TYR A 2 6.42 -12.42 -4.12
C TYR A 2 4.95 -11.97 -4.30
N LEU A 3 4.32 -11.47 -3.24
CA LEU A 3 2.94 -10.95 -3.32
C LEU A 3 2.81 -9.69 -4.17
N ALA A 4 3.78 -8.77 -4.10
CA ALA A 4 3.74 -7.53 -4.88
C ALA A 4 3.75 -7.76 -6.40
N GLN A 5 4.28 -8.90 -6.86
CA GLN A 5 4.26 -9.27 -8.29
C GLN A 5 2.95 -9.95 -8.74
N ARG A 6 2.15 -10.47 -7.79
CA ARG A 6 0.95 -11.30 -8.08
C ARG A 6 -0.35 -10.65 -7.62
N THR A 7 -0.27 -9.66 -6.76
CA THR A 7 -1.41 -8.90 -6.26
C THR A 7 -2.12 -8.21 -7.42
N ARG A 8 -3.45 -8.13 -7.32
CA ARG A 8 -4.29 -7.33 -8.22
C ARG A 8 -4.85 -6.11 -7.48
N ALA A 9 -4.37 -5.85 -6.27
CA ALA A 9 -4.82 -4.74 -5.46
C ALA A 9 -4.53 -3.41 -6.15
N THR A 10 -5.58 -2.61 -6.35
CA THR A 10 -5.49 -1.26 -6.90
C THR A 10 -5.31 -0.21 -5.79
N ALA A 11 -5.70 -0.56 -4.56
CA ALA A 11 -5.55 0.24 -3.35
C ALA A 11 -4.50 -0.36 -2.41
N ILE A 12 -3.83 0.49 -1.64
CA ILE A 12 -2.77 0.06 -0.71
C ILE A 12 -3.34 -0.74 0.46
N GLU A 13 -4.57 -0.44 0.87
CA GLU A 13 -5.32 -1.14 1.90
C GLU A 13 -5.54 -2.60 1.53
N ASP A 14 -5.92 -2.85 0.28
CA ASP A 14 -6.23 -4.20 -0.19
C ASP A 14 -4.95 -5.02 -0.35
N PHE A 15 -3.85 -4.39 -0.79
CA PHE A 15 -2.53 -5.02 -0.78
C PHE A 15 -2.10 -5.40 0.65
N ALA A 16 -2.29 -4.50 1.62
CA ALA A 16 -1.95 -4.76 3.00
C ALA A 16 -2.80 -5.91 3.60
N LYS A 17 -4.11 -5.96 3.30
CA LYS A 17 -4.98 -7.09 3.68
C LYS A 17 -4.51 -8.41 3.08
N GLU A 18 -4.19 -8.44 1.78
CA GLU A 18 -3.70 -9.66 1.11
C GLU A 18 -2.41 -10.16 1.76
N LEU A 19 -1.49 -9.25 2.11
CA LEU A 19 -0.24 -9.60 2.77
C LEU A 19 -0.48 -10.17 4.18
N VAL A 20 -1.36 -9.54 4.96
CA VAL A 20 -1.75 -10.01 6.29
C VAL A 20 -2.38 -11.40 6.22
N ASP A 21 -3.31 -11.61 5.28
CA ASP A 21 -4.00 -12.89 5.12
C ASP A 21 -3.04 -14.00 4.68
N TYR A 22 -2.12 -13.70 3.76
CA TYR A 22 -1.11 -14.65 3.34
C TYR A 22 -0.26 -15.11 4.53
N LEU A 23 0.27 -14.17 5.32
CA LEU A 23 1.14 -14.49 6.46
C LEU A 23 0.41 -15.33 7.53
N ILE A 24 -0.84 -14.99 7.86
CA ILE A 24 -1.61 -15.74 8.86
C ILE A 24 -1.98 -17.15 8.35
N LYS A 25 -2.32 -17.28 7.06
CA LYS A 25 -2.69 -18.59 6.47
C LYS A 25 -1.50 -19.53 6.37
N HIS A 26 -0.33 -19.02 6.01
CA HIS A 26 0.87 -19.85 5.79
C HIS A 26 1.61 -20.23 7.08
N HIS A 27 1.39 -19.51 8.19
CA HIS A 27 2.10 -19.77 9.44
C HIS A 27 1.11 -19.99 10.59
N SER A 28 0.96 -21.26 11.00
CA SER A 28 0.03 -21.65 12.07
C SER A 28 0.37 -21.11 13.46
N GLN A 29 1.62 -20.70 13.65
CA GLN A 29 2.16 -20.24 14.94
C GLN A 29 1.92 -18.75 15.19
N ILE A 30 1.53 -17.98 14.16
CA ILE A 30 1.36 -16.53 14.28
C ILE A 30 0.01 -16.21 14.93
N SER A 31 0.04 -15.40 15.99
CA SER A 31 -1.12 -14.93 16.75
C SER A 31 -1.74 -13.66 16.17
N ALA A 32 -0.95 -12.78 15.56
CA ALA A 32 -1.39 -11.58 14.86
C ALA A 32 -0.35 -11.09 13.85
N VAL A 33 -0.80 -10.36 12.83
CA VAL A 33 0.08 -9.68 11.86
C VAL A 33 -0.30 -8.20 11.80
N ASN A 34 0.71 -7.35 11.74
CA ASN A 34 0.59 -5.92 11.51
C ASN A 34 1.41 -5.56 10.27
N VAL A 35 0.78 -4.86 9.32
CA VAL A 35 1.40 -4.42 8.08
C VAL A 35 1.20 -2.92 7.95
N ASP A 36 2.32 -2.22 7.79
CA ASP A 36 2.39 -0.79 7.51
C ASP A 36 2.83 -0.58 6.06
N VAL A 37 2.05 0.19 5.30
CA VAL A 37 2.33 0.52 3.91
C VAL A 37 2.26 2.02 3.72
N ASP A 38 3.36 2.59 3.24
CA ASP A 38 3.46 3.99 2.85
C ASP A 38 3.57 4.10 1.33
N ARG A 39 2.73 4.93 0.72
CA ARG A 39 2.73 5.21 -0.71
C ARG A 39 3.29 6.60 -0.97
N LYS A 40 4.35 6.61 -1.77
CA LYS A 40 4.88 7.84 -2.36
C LYS A 40 4.00 8.27 -3.53
N SER A 41 3.68 9.56 -3.56
CA SER A 41 2.88 10.19 -4.61
C SER A 41 3.75 10.41 -5.85
N TRP A 42 3.73 9.47 -6.80
CA TRP A 42 4.36 9.65 -8.11
C TRP A 42 3.32 10.09 -9.14
N THR A 43 3.55 11.23 -9.78
CA THR A 43 2.69 11.79 -10.82
C THR A 43 3.42 11.83 -12.16
N ASN A 44 2.74 11.44 -13.23
CA ASN A 44 3.34 11.42 -14.57
C ASN A 44 3.66 12.85 -15.03
N ILE A 45 4.84 13.05 -15.61
CA ILE A 45 5.22 14.36 -16.14
C ILE A 45 4.37 14.64 -17.39
N VAL A 46 3.80 15.84 -17.47
CA VAL A 46 3.06 16.31 -18.63
C VAL A 46 3.99 17.17 -19.48
N THR A 47 4.18 16.80 -20.74
CA THR A 47 5.01 17.54 -21.69
C THR A 47 4.30 18.80 -22.21
N SER A 48 5.02 19.69 -22.89
CA SER A 48 4.50 20.97 -23.38
C SER A 48 3.29 20.86 -24.33
N ASN A 49 3.09 19.70 -24.95
CA ASN A 49 1.92 19.37 -25.79
C ASN A 49 0.77 18.70 -25.02
N ASN A 50 0.77 18.77 -23.68
CA ASN A 50 -0.23 18.15 -22.80
C ASN A 50 -0.30 16.61 -22.88
N VAL A 51 0.78 15.96 -23.32
CA VAL A 51 0.90 14.50 -23.36
C VAL A 51 1.61 13.99 -22.11
N ARG A 52 1.16 12.87 -21.54
CA ARG A 52 1.86 12.23 -20.41
C ARG A 52 3.11 11.53 -20.92
N HIS A 53 4.24 11.77 -20.28
CA HIS A 53 5.48 11.06 -20.61
C HIS A 53 5.31 9.55 -20.32
N PRO A 54 5.76 8.64 -21.18
CA PRO A 54 5.49 7.20 -21.02
C PRO A 54 6.22 6.57 -19.81
N THR A 55 7.35 7.14 -19.41
CA THR A 55 8.25 6.53 -18.40
C THR A 55 8.78 7.51 -17.36
N ALA A 56 8.38 8.79 -17.40
CA ALA A 56 8.94 9.80 -16.52
C ALA A 56 7.89 10.33 -15.53
N PHE A 57 8.22 10.25 -14.26
CA PHE A 57 7.36 10.62 -13.15
C PHE A 57 8.09 11.62 -12.27
N THR A 58 7.37 12.59 -11.75
CA THR A 58 7.85 13.43 -10.65
C THR A 58 7.22 12.93 -9.36
N GLN A 59 8.00 12.93 -8.28
CA GLN A 59 7.41 12.80 -6.95
C GLN A 59 6.66 14.11 -6.68
N GLY A 60 5.43 14.00 -6.17
CA GLY A 60 4.62 15.13 -5.72
C GLY A 60 5.18 15.77 -4.44
N SER A 61 4.31 16.39 -3.65
CA SER A 61 4.69 16.91 -2.34
C SER A 61 5.21 15.79 -1.42
N ASN A 62 5.66 16.18 -0.22
CA ASN A 62 6.02 15.21 0.83
C ASN A 62 4.81 14.47 1.41
N GLU A 63 3.60 14.71 0.91
CA GLU A 63 2.40 14.01 1.35
C GLU A 63 2.49 12.51 1.06
N VAL A 64 2.37 11.72 2.13
CA VAL A 64 2.42 10.26 2.09
C VAL A 64 1.04 9.71 2.42
N GLN A 65 0.46 8.96 1.48
CA GLN A 65 -0.70 8.14 1.79
C GLN A 65 -0.23 6.89 2.53
N PHE A 66 -0.78 6.64 3.72
CA PHE A 66 -0.42 5.48 4.54
C PHE A 66 -1.62 4.60 4.84
N THR A 67 -1.35 3.32 5.07
CA THR A 67 -2.29 2.39 5.67
C THR A 67 -1.59 1.46 6.65
N ASN A 68 -2.21 1.28 7.81
CA ASN A 68 -1.87 0.27 8.80
C ASN A 68 -3.01 -0.76 8.81
N VAL A 69 -2.67 -2.02 8.52
CA VAL A 69 -3.61 -3.13 8.58
C VAL A 69 -3.11 -4.14 9.59
N ARG A 70 -3.91 -4.36 10.62
CA ARG A 70 -3.67 -5.35 11.66
C ARG A 70 -4.76 -6.40 11.65
N ARG A 71 -4.38 -7.66 11.84
CA ARG A 71 -5.34 -8.75 12.06
C ARG A 71 -4.82 -9.76 13.08
N PRO A 72 -5.57 -10.05 14.16
CA PRO A 72 -5.35 -11.24 14.98
C PRO A 72 -5.80 -12.50 14.23
N ARG A 73 -5.16 -13.65 14.48
CA ARG A 73 -5.48 -14.93 13.83
C ARG A 73 -6.98 -15.28 13.91
N HIS A 74 -7.57 -15.09 15.08
CA HIS A 74 -8.97 -15.35 15.37
C HIS A 74 -9.76 -14.04 15.56
N GLY A 75 -9.50 -13.05 14.70
CA GLY A 75 -10.17 -11.75 14.77
C GLY A 75 -10.39 -11.09 13.42
N ASN A 76 -11.04 -9.95 13.50
CA ASN A 76 -11.33 -9.09 12.35
C ASN A 76 -10.12 -8.21 12.01
N PHE A 77 -10.12 -7.70 10.78
CA PHE A 77 -9.17 -6.67 10.38
C PHE A 77 -9.44 -5.36 11.11
N THR A 78 -8.37 -4.72 11.54
CA THR A 78 -8.34 -3.32 11.96
C THR A 78 -7.53 -2.56 10.92
N ILE A 79 -8.12 -1.52 10.33
CA ILE A 79 -7.50 -0.76 9.25
C ILE A 79 -7.51 0.71 9.67
N ALA A 80 -6.34 1.34 9.63
CA ALA A 80 -6.20 2.78 9.79
C ALA A 80 -5.48 3.31 8.55
N SER A 81 -6.15 4.19 7.80
CA SER A 81 -5.58 4.84 6.62
C SER A 81 -5.62 6.35 6.78
N GLY A 82 -4.71 7.03 6.12
CA GLY A 82 -4.71 8.49 6.10
C GLY A 82 -3.60 9.09 5.26
N LEU A 83 -3.42 10.38 5.46
CA LEU A 83 -2.35 11.17 4.87
C LEU A 83 -1.43 11.64 5.99
N ARG A 84 -0.12 11.56 5.77
CA ARG A 84 0.92 12.11 6.64
C ARG A 84 1.74 13.14 5.86
N ASP A 85 2.38 14.05 6.59
CA ASP A 85 3.29 15.06 6.06
C ASP A 85 2.66 16.03 5.04
N LEU A 86 1.39 16.38 5.25
CA LEU A 86 0.75 17.50 4.57
C LEU A 86 1.36 18.81 5.11
N LYS A 87 1.99 19.60 4.22
CA LYS A 87 2.55 20.92 4.53
C LYS A 87 1.79 22.02 3.82
#